data_AF-A0A960JGC3-F1
#
_entry.id   AF-A0A960JGC3-F1
#
_cell.length_a   1.000
_cell.length_b   1.000
_cell.length_c   1.000
_cell.angle_alpha   90.00
_cell.angle_beta   90.00
_cell.angle_gamma   90.00
#
_symmetry.space_group_name_H-M   'P 1'
#
loop_
_entity.id
_entity.type
_entity.pdbx_description
1 polymer ?
#
loop_
_entity_poly.entity_id
_entity_poly.type
_entity_poly.pdbx_seq_one_letter_code
_entity_poly.pdbx_strand_id
1 'polypeptide(L)'
;MKISTLFGLSSLFLAFLLFQTQEVYSQTETAKSAGKIPFAKLLKENSYEIEITNGRLTGSGRDFLLKATEQTQFFAIGEPHNNGDVPKFTSALFGLLNRERGFNYLALEQDPIMAKTVSQTQNDDKQAFVVSTVRKYPNGFTFITNQELTMIAEAAKIANGKGNAIWGIDQVFGAIHGLEK
;
A
#
# COMPACT_ATOMS: atom_id res chain seq x y z
N MET A 1 -10.51 -78.05 -8.06
CA MET A 1 -10.46 -76.98 -9.09
C MET A 1 -10.79 -75.66 -8.39
N LYS A 2 -9.94 -74.64 -8.58
CA LYS A 2 -9.86 -73.39 -7.79
C LYS A 2 -11.07 -72.44 -7.95
N ILE A 3 -11.20 -71.54 -6.96
CA ILE A 3 -11.53 -70.08 -6.95
C ILE A 3 -12.42 -69.81 -5.71
N SER A 4 -11.87 -69.51 -4.53
CA SER A 4 -11.43 -68.22 -3.96
C SER A 4 -12.55 -67.21 -3.62
N THR A 5 -12.72 -66.92 -2.32
CA THR A 5 -12.94 -65.54 -1.80
C THR A 5 -12.58 -65.49 -0.31
N LEU A 6 -11.53 -64.72 0.01
CA LEU A 6 -11.13 -64.32 1.36
C LEU A 6 -11.71 -62.92 1.61
N PHE A 7 -12.40 -62.70 2.72
CA PHE A 7 -12.75 -61.36 3.21
C PHE A 7 -12.36 -61.24 4.68
N GLY A 8 -11.74 -60.11 5.01
CA GLY A 8 -11.73 -59.54 6.36
C GLY A 8 -10.48 -59.84 7.19
N LEU A 9 -9.41 -59.07 6.98
CA LEU A 9 -8.46 -58.78 8.06
C LEU A 9 -8.48 -57.28 8.39
N SER A 10 -8.74 -57.04 9.67
CA SER A 10 -8.49 -55.84 10.45
C SER A 10 -7.23 -55.08 10.02
N SER A 11 -7.34 -53.77 9.83
CA SER A 11 -6.18 -52.88 9.74
C SER A 11 -6.33 -51.74 10.74
N LEU A 12 -5.72 -51.95 11.90
CA LEU A 12 -5.39 -50.94 12.89
C LEU A 12 -4.20 -50.15 12.32
N PHE A 13 -4.44 -49.00 11.68
CA PHE A 13 -3.35 -48.13 11.20
C PHE A 13 -2.95 -47.14 12.29
N LEU A 14 -1.95 -47.53 13.07
CA LEU A 14 -1.16 -46.62 13.91
C LEU A 14 -0.12 -45.95 12.99
N ALA A 15 -0.47 -44.82 12.37
CA ALA A 15 0.47 -44.04 11.58
C ALA A 15 1.35 -43.20 12.52
N PHE A 16 2.54 -43.72 12.79
CA PHE A 16 3.63 -43.08 13.51
C PHE A 16 4.02 -41.78 12.76
N LEU A 17 3.82 -40.62 13.39
CA LEU A 17 4.32 -39.34 12.89
C LEU A 17 5.86 -39.38 12.86
N LEU A 18 6.43 -39.49 11.67
CA LEU A 18 7.84 -39.20 11.41
C LEU A 18 8.03 -37.68 11.45
N PHE A 19 8.30 -37.13 12.62
CA PHE A 19 8.95 -35.82 12.74
C PHE A 19 10.40 -35.99 12.24
N GLN A 20 10.62 -35.79 10.94
CA GLN A 20 11.96 -35.50 10.45
C GLN A 20 12.32 -34.09 10.91
N THR A 21 13.16 -34.00 11.93
CA THR A 21 13.84 -32.75 12.30
C THR A 21 14.74 -32.37 11.12
N GLN A 22 14.32 -31.42 10.29
CA GLN A 22 15.23 -30.80 9.35
C GLN A 22 16.26 -30.00 10.16
N GLU A 23 17.50 -30.48 10.15
CA GLU A 23 18.62 -29.68 10.65
C GLU A 23 18.78 -28.46 9.75
N VAL A 24 18.43 -27.29 10.27
CA VAL A 24 18.70 -26.01 9.62
C VAL A 24 20.18 -25.69 9.81
N TYR A 25 20.99 -26.02 8.81
CA TYR A 25 22.39 -25.59 8.77
C TYR A 25 22.43 -24.09 8.44
N SER A 26 22.74 -23.27 9.44
CA SER A 26 23.10 -21.86 9.22
C SER A 26 24.44 -21.80 8.48
N GLN A 27 24.53 -20.98 7.44
CA GLN A 27 25.81 -20.72 6.77
C GLN A 27 26.70 -19.90 7.73
N THR A 28 27.76 -20.51 8.24
CA THR A 28 28.83 -19.77 8.91
C THR A 28 29.59 -18.97 7.85
N GLU A 29 29.24 -17.70 7.72
CA GLU A 29 29.87 -16.78 6.77
C GLU A 29 31.34 -16.54 7.18
N THR A 30 32.26 -17.29 6.57
CA THR A 30 33.71 -17.03 6.64
C THR A 30 34.09 -15.95 5.63
N ALA A 31 33.42 -14.80 5.70
CA ALA A 31 33.88 -13.61 5.00
C ALA A 31 35.11 -13.07 5.74
N LYS A 32 36.29 -13.16 5.10
CA LYS A 32 37.51 -12.41 5.46
C LYS A 32 37.09 -10.96 5.75
N SER A 33 37.32 -10.48 6.98
CA SER A 33 36.89 -9.14 7.40
C SER A 33 37.73 -8.06 6.70
N ALA A 34 37.38 -7.73 5.45
CA ALA A 34 37.50 -6.35 5.03
C ALA A 34 36.68 -5.53 6.05
N GLY A 35 37.32 -4.57 6.71
CA GLY A 35 36.80 -3.92 7.92
C GLY A 35 35.30 -3.64 7.83
N LYS A 36 34.50 -4.33 8.65
CA LYS A 36 33.04 -4.23 8.62
C LYS A 36 32.67 -2.78 8.97
N ILE A 37 32.24 -2.00 7.98
CA ILE A 37 31.64 -0.69 8.23
C ILE A 37 30.36 -0.97 9.03
N PRO A 38 30.16 -0.33 10.20
CA PRO A 38 28.95 -0.56 10.98
C PRO A 38 27.70 -0.27 10.14
N PHE A 39 26.71 -1.15 10.19
CA PHE A 39 25.46 -1.00 9.43
C PHE A 39 24.79 0.36 9.67
N ALA A 40 24.80 0.85 10.92
CA ALA A 40 24.29 2.17 11.26
C ALA A 40 25.00 3.31 10.52
N LYS A 41 26.32 3.18 10.28
CA LYS A 41 27.09 4.15 9.49
C LYS A 41 26.66 4.09 8.02
N LEU A 42 26.52 2.90 7.44
CA LEU A 42 26.01 2.73 6.08
C LEU A 42 24.61 3.31 5.91
N LEU A 43 23.69 3.07 6.85
CA LEU A 43 22.37 3.67 6.83
C LEU A 43 22.45 5.19 6.87
N LYS A 44 23.18 5.76 7.83
CA LYS A 44 23.30 7.22 7.96
C LYS A 44 23.88 7.87 6.70
N GLU A 45 24.88 7.26 6.09
CA GLU A 45 25.53 7.77 4.87
C GLU A 45 24.65 7.65 3.61
N ASN A 46 23.62 6.78 3.64
CA ASN A 46 22.67 6.56 2.53
C ASN A 46 21.23 6.97 2.88
N SER A 47 21.04 7.71 3.98
CA SER A 47 19.76 8.27 4.37
C SER A 47 19.61 9.67 3.79
N TYR A 48 18.44 9.95 3.24
CA TYR A 48 18.09 11.25 2.70
C TYR A 48 16.99 11.87 3.55
N GLU A 49 17.20 13.11 3.98
CA GLU A 49 16.27 13.80 4.86
C GLU A 49 15.05 14.28 4.09
N ILE A 50 13.88 14.05 4.67
CA ILE A 50 12.60 14.50 4.14
C ILE A 50 11.96 15.39 5.19
N GLU A 51 11.57 16.57 4.75
CA GLU A 51 10.73 17.47 5.53
C GLU A 51 9.46 17.78 4.75
N ILE A 52 8.36 18.01 5.48
CA ILE A 52 7.09 18.45 4.90
C ILE A 52 6.75 19.81 5.49
N THR A 53 6.95 20.86 4.70
CA THR A 53 6.66 22.24 5.10
C THR A 53 5.55 22.78 4.22
N ASN A 54 4.44 23.22 4.83
CA ASN A 54 3.26 23.76 4.12
C ASN A 54 2.75 22.81 3.01
N GLY A 55 2.71 21.50 3.29
CA GLY A 55 2.25 20.48 2.35
C GLY A 55 3.23 20.16 1.21
N ARG A 56 4.46 20.70 1.25
CA ARG A 56 5.48 20.48 0.22
C ARG A 56 6.64 19.69 0.80
N LEU A 57 7.10 18.71 0.03
CA LEU A 57 8.25 17.89 0.36
C LEU A 57 9.54 18.68 0.05
N THR A 58 10.43 18.80 1.05
CA THR A 58 11.73 19.48 1.00
C THR A 58 12.85 18.57 1.52
N GLY A 59 14.11 19.02 1.42
CA GLY A 59 15.28 18.24 1.87
C GLY A 59 15.90 17.38 0.76
N SER A 60 17.00 16.68 1.09
CA SER A 60 17.74 15.85 0.12
C SER A 60 16.96 14.63 -0.38
N GLY A 61 15.99 14.15 0.41
CA GLY A 61 15.09 13.07 0.03
C GLY A 61 14.13 13.46 -1.10
N ARG A 62 13.78 14.74 -1.20
CA ARG A 62 13.02 15.27 -2.35
C ARG A 62 13.77 15.04 -3.66
N ASP A 63 15.04 15.43 -3.69
CA ASP A 63 15.85 15.37 -4.90
C ASP A 63 16.16 13.91 -5.26
N PHE A 64 16.39 13.08 -4.25
CA PHE A 64 16.49 11.63 -4.41
C PHE A 64 15.23 11.04 -5.07
N LEU A 65 14.03 11.35 -4.56
CA LEU A 65 12.77 10.83 -5.10
C LEU A 65 12.50 11.35 -6.52
N LEU A 66 12.80 12.62 -6.81
CA LEU A 66 12.68 13.20 -8.15
C LEU A 66 13.62 12.54 -9.18
N LYS A 67 14.82 12.15 -8.74
CA LYS A 67 15.75 11.39 -9.57
C LYS A 67 15.29 9.94 -9.75
N ALA A 68 14.84 9.28 -8.69
CA ALA A 68 14.34 7.91 -8.73
C ALA A 68 13.10 7.75 -9.63
N THR A 69 12.35 8.82 -9.85
CA THR A 69 11.12 8.84 -10.66
C THR A 69 11.30 9.36 -12.09
N GLU A 70 12.53 9.68 -12.52
CA GLU A 70 12.79 10.32 -13.82
C GLU A 70 12.29 9.50 -15.02
N GLN A 71 12.34 8.17 -14.93
CA GLN A 71 11.94 7.25 -16.00
C GLN A 71 10.88 6.24 -15.55
N THR A 72 10.15 6.55 -14.48
CA THR A 72 9.12 5.64 -13.95
C THR A 72 7.73 6.10 -14.34
N GLN A 73 6.85 5.13 -14.65
CA GLN A 73 5.43 5.38 -14.90
C GLN A 73 4.57 5.12 -13.66
N PHE A 74 5.10 4.34 -12.72
CA PHE A 74 4.42 3.92 -11.49
C PHE A 74 5.36 4.11 -10.31
N PHE A 75 4.80 4.54 -9.19
CA PHE A 75 5.50 4.66 -7.92
C PHE A 75 4.57 4.09 -6.84
N ALA A 76 5.05 3.11 -6.09
CA ALA A 76 4.29 2.45 -5.03
C ALA A 76 4.74 2.96 -3.67
N ILE A 77 3.79 3.21 -2.77
CA ILE A 77 4.03 3.55 -1.37
C ILE A 77 3.40 2.44 -0.54
N GLY A 78 4.22 1.73 0.22
CA GLY A 78 3.74 0.82 1.26
C GLY A 78 3.57 1.58 2.57
N GLU A 79 2.58 1.21 3.37
CA GLU A 79 2.22 1.93 4.59
C GLU A 79 1.81 0.94 5.71
N PRO A 80 2.17 1.21 6.97
CA PRO A 80 1.54 0.54 8.11
C PRO A 80 0.24 1.26 8.48
N HIS A 81 -0.89 0.55 8.42
CA HIS A 81 -2.21 1.13 8.71
C HIS A 81 -2.22 1.95 10.01
N ASN A 82 -3.01 3.03 10.02
CA ASN A 82 -3.17 3.96 11.14
C ASN A 82 -1.92 4.80 11.47
N ASN A 83 -1.00 5.00 10.52
CA ASN A 83 0.08 5.97 10.64
C ASN A 83 -0.34 7.32 10.06
N GLY A 84 -0.33 8.39 10.87
CA GLY A 84 -0.76 9.72 10.42
C GLY A 84 0.24 10.47 9.55
N ASP A 85 1.50 10.04 9.47
CA ASP A 85 2.56 10.72 8.71
C ASP A 85 2.66 10.21 7.27
N VAL A 86 2.35 8.93 7.03
CA VAL A 86 2.35 8.38 5.67
C VAL A 86 1.31 9.06 4.75
N PRO A 87 0.08 9.37 5.19
CA PRO A 87 -0.87 10.13 4.38
C PRO A 87 -0.38 11.56 4.05
N LYS A 88 0.29 12.23 4.99
CA LYS A 88 0.89 13.56 4.75
C LYS A 88 2.00 13.48 3.72
N PHE A 89 2.89 12.50 3.88
CA PHE A 89 3.97 12.23 2.93
C PHE A 89 3.43 11.91 1.54
N THR A 90 2.42 11.03 1.45
CA THR A 90 1.78 10.63 0.20
C THR A 90 1.15 11.83 -0.51
N SER A 91 0.44 12.70 0.22
CA SER A 91 -0.14 13.92 -0.34
C SER A 91 0.92 14.87 -0.89
N ALA A 92 1.98 15.13 -0.10
CA ALA A 92 3.07 16.02 -0.50
C ALA A 92 3.86 15.47 -1.69
N LEU A 93 4.12 14.15 -1.70
CA LEU A 93 4.82 13.48 -2.79
C LEU A 93 3.97 13.44 -4.05
N PHE A 94 2.68 13.13 -3.96
CA PHE A 94 1.79 13.15 -5.12
C PHE A 94 1.71 14.54 -5.76
N GLY A 95 1.57 15.59 -4.94
CA GLY A 95 1.63 16.97 -5.42
C GLY A 95 2.97 17.37 -6.04
N LEU A 96 4.08 16.80 -5.58
CA LEU A 96 5.40 16.97 -6.18
C LEU A 96 5.47 16.26 -7.55
N LEU A 97 5.14 14.97 -7.60
CA LEU A 97 5.24 14.15 -8.81
C LEU A 97 4.23 14.56 -9.88
N ASN A 98 3.04 15.04 -9.50
CA ASN A 98 2.08 15.60 -10.45
C ASN A 98 2.68 16.81 -11.18
N ARG A 99 3.20 17.78 -10.44
CA ARG A 99 3.78 19.00 -11.02
C ARG A 99 5.08 18.77 -11.79
N GLU A 100 5.97 17.93 -11.27
CA GLU A 100 7.34 17.83 -11.78
C GLU A 100 7.56 16.64 -12.71
N ARG A 101 6.65 15.64 -12.68
CA ARG A 101 6.82 14.36 -13.39
C ARG A 101 5.55 13.90 -14.14
N GLY A 102 4.44 14.63 -14.05
CA GLY A 102 3.20 14.31 -14.77
C GLY A 102 2.45 13.09 -14.23
N PHE A 103 2.62 12.77 -12.94
CA PHE A 103 1.82 11.75 -12.27
C PHE A 103 0.40 12.28 -12.06
N ASN A 104 -0.53 11.88 -12.92
CA ASN A 104 -1.87 12.46 -12.98
C ASN A 104 -2.95 11.62 -12.28
N TYR A 105 -2.58 10.43 -11.79
CA TYR A 105 -3.49 9.45 -11.20
C TYR A 105 -2.94 8.96 -9.86
N LEU A 106 -3.84 8.68 -8.91
CA LEU A 106 -3.52 8.03 -7.65
C LEU A 106 -4.39 6.79 -7.46
N ALA A 107 -3.74 5.63 -7.32
CA ALA A 107 -4.40 4.39 -6.93
C ALA A 107 -4.25 4.18 -5.42
N LEU A 108 -5.34 3.82 -4.76
CA LEU A 108 -5.43 3.60 -3.32
C LEU A 108 -5.96 2.19 -3.04
N GLU A 109 -5.47 1.58 -1.96
CA GLU A 109 -6.09 0.40 -1.33
C GLU A 109 -7.43 0.84 -0.70
N GLN A 110 -8.41 1.05 -1.57
CA GLN A 110 -9.71 1.58 -1.28
C GLN A 110 -10.73 0.96 -2.23
N ASP A 111 -11.98 0.90 -1.78
CA ASP A 111 -13.12 0.48 -2.57
C ASP A 111 -13.20 1.28 -3.90
N PRO A 112 -13.34 0.60 -5.05
CA PRO A 112 -13.36 1.24 -6.36
C PRO A 112 -14.58 2.14 -6.58
N ILE A 113 -15.72 1.87 -5.94
CA ILE A 113 -16.94 2.68 -6.07
C ILE A 113 -16.81 3.99 -5.28
N MET A 114 -16.26 3.93 -4.06
CA MET A 114 -16.00 5.11 -3.24
C MET A 114 -14.89 5.97 -3.83
N ALA A 115 -13.79 5.36 -4.30
CA ALA A 115 -12.72 6.09 -4.99
C ALA A 115 -13.24 6.80 -6.25
N LYS A 116 -14.08 6.12 -7.05
CA LYS A 116 -14.75 6.74 -8.20
C LYS A 116 -15.66 7.90 -7.77
N THR A 117 -16.43 7.74 -6.70
CA THR A 117 -17.32 8.80 -6.18
C THR A 117 -16.53 10.04 -5.79
N VAL A 118 -15.41 9.88 -5.08
CA VAL A 118 -14.49 10.97 -4.76
C VAL A 118 -13.88 11.56 -6.03
N SER A 119 -13.42 10.73 -6.97
CA SER A 119 -12.81 11.21 -8.20
C SER A 119 -13.75 12.04 -9.09
N GLN A 120 -15.06 11.78 -9.03
CA GLN A 120 -16.05 12.41 -9.91
C GLN A 120 -16.73 13.63 -9.28
N THR A 121 -16.47 13.89 -8.00
CA THR A 121 -17.16 14.97 -7.28
C THR A 121 -16.88 16.34 -7.91
N GLN A 122 -17.94 17.11 -8.13
CA GLN A 122 -17.87 18.50 -8.56
C GLN A 122 -17.94 19.47 -7.38
N ASN A 123 -17.96 18.96 -6.13
CA ASN A 123 -17.96 19.82 -4.95
C ASN A 123 -16.62 20.57 -4.85
N ASP A 124 -16.65 21.89 -4.64
CA ASP A 124 -15.44 22.71 -4.50
C ASP A 124 -14.69 22.37 -3.19
N ASP A 125 -15.43 22.06 -2.13
CA ASP A 125 -14.88 21.59 -0.87
C ASP A 125 -14.74 20.06 -0.87
N LYS A 126 -13.66 19.59 -1.49
CA LYS A 126 -13.31 18.16 -1.53
C LYS A 126 -13.19 17.55 -0.13
N GLN A 127 -12.73 18.30 0.86
CA GLN A 127 -12.53 17.79 2.22
C GLN A 127 -13.89 17.51 2.87
N ALA A 128 -14.80 18.48 2.87
CA ALA A 128 -16.14 18.31 3.42
C ALA A 128 -16.91 17.20 2.68
N PHE A 129 -16.74 17.10 1.36
CA PHE A 129 -17.33 16.03 0.56
C PHE A 129 -16.82 14.65 0.99
N VAL A 130 -15.51 14.44 1.09
CA VAL A 130 -14.94 13.15 1.50
C VAL A 130 -15.40 12.77 2.90
N VAL A 131 -15.29 13.70 3.86
CA VAL A 131 -15.69 13.46 5.26
C VAL A 131 -17.18 13.11 5.38
N SER A 132 -18.06 13.83 4.68
CA SER A 132 -19.49 13.53 4.71
C SER A 132 -19.82 12.20 4.03
N THR A 133 -19.11 11.83 2.96
CA THR A 133 -19.29 10.55 2.27
C THR A 133 -18.89 9.39 3.17
N VAL A 134 -17.74 9.46 3.84
CA VAL A 134 -17.30 8.42 4.79
C VAL A 134 -18.28 8.30 5.95
N ARG A 135 -18.79 9.42 6.49
CA ARG A 135 -19.81 9.39 7.55
C ARG A 135 -21.11 8.72 7.11
N LYS A 136 -21.52 8.91 5.85
CA LYS A 136 -22.72 8.28 5.29
C LYS A 136 -22.49 6.78 5.03
N TYR A 137 -21.29 6.42 4.57
CA TYR A 137 -20.94 5.07 4.13
C TYR A 137 -19.67 4.56 4.84
N PRO A 138 -19.69 4.38 6.17
CA PRO A 138 -18.48 4.05 6.93
C PRO A 138 -17.84 2.73 6.50
N ASN A 139 -18.66 1.75 6.09
CA ASN A 139 -18.17 0.45 5.63
C ASN A 139 -17.65 0.46 4.17
N GLY A 140 -17.85 1.56 3.44
CA GLY A 140 -17.37 1.70 2.07
C GLY A 140 -15.92 2.18 1.99
N PHE A 141 -15.29 2.55 3.11
CA PHE A 141 -13.95 3.12 3.14
C PHE A 141 -12.99 2.30 4.00
N THR A 142 -11.86 1.89 3.40
CA THR A 142 -10.72 1.29 4.14
C THR A 142 -9.97 2.37 4.95
N PHE A 143 -9.70 3.51 4.32
CA PHE A 143 -9.08 4.67 4.94
C PHE A 143 -10.10 5.60 5.61
N ILE A 144 -9.99 5.80 6.92
CA ILE A 144 -11.03 6.47 7.74
C ILE A 144 -10.47 7.48 8.75
N THR A 145 -9.16 7.54 8.95
CA THR A 145 -8.55 8.53 9.85
C THR A 145 -8.58 9.93 9.22
N ASN A 146 -8.57 10.99 10.03
CA ASN A 146 -8.59 12.36 9.53
C ASN A 146 -7.47 12.63 8.51
N GLN A 147 -6.27 12.11 8.76
CA GLN A 147 -5.10 12.28 7.91
C GLN A 147 -5.27 11.58 6.56
N GLU A 148 -5.83 10.37 6.53
CA GLU A 148 -6.10 9.66 5.28
C GLU A 148 -7.24 10.32 4.50
N LEU A 149 -8.30 10.76 5.18
CA LEU A 149 -9.39 11.49 4.53
C LEU A 149 -8.89 12.80 3.92
N THR A 150 -7.97 13.50 4.59
CA THR A 150 -7.28 14.66 4.02
C THR A 150 -6.41 14.27 2.82
N MET A 151 -5.66 13.17 2.89
CA MET A 151 -4.89 12.68 1.73
C MET A 151 -5.78 12.40 0.52
N ILE A 152 -6.92 11.74 0.72
CA ILE A 152 -7.89 11.46 -0.35
C ILE A 152 -8.44 12.77 -0.94
N ALA A 153 -8.79 13.73 -0.10
CA ALA A 153 -9.31 15.02 -0.54
C ALA A 153 -8.25 15.84 -1.30
N GLU A 154 -7.01 15.90 -0.81
CA GLU A 154 -5.91 16.59 -1.48
C GLU A 154 -5.57 15.93 -2.82
N ALA A 155 -5.55 14.59 -2.88
CA ALA A 155 -5.39 13.87 -4.13
C ALA A 155 -6.49 14.22 -5.13
N ALA A 156 -7.75 14.29 -4.69
CA ALA A 156 -8.87 14.68 -5.55
C ALA A 156 -8.79 16.13 -6.05
N LYS A 157 -8.05 17.02 -5.36
CA LYS A 157 -7.75 18.39 -5.84
C LYS A 157 -6.60 18.41 -6.84
N ILE A 158 -5.57 17.61 -6.60
CA ILE A 158 -4.31 17.61 -7.38
C ILE A 158 -4.46 16.82 -8.68
N ALA A 159 -5.13 15.67 -8.63
CA ALA A 159 -5.19 14.73 -9.73
C ALA A 159 -5.96 15.33 -10.92
N ASN A 160 -5.35 15.24 -12.10
CA ASN A 160 -5.86 15.84 -13.35
C ASN A 160 -5.85 14.83 -14.51
N GLY A 161 -5.79 13.53 -14.19
CA GLY A 161 -5.96 12.45 -15.15
C GLY A 161 -7.31 12.50 -15.86
N LYS A 162 -7.37 11.99 -17.09
CA LYS A 162 -8.62 11.93 -17.85
C LYS A 162 -9.57 10.90 -17.24
N GLY A 163 -10.85 11.23 -17.14
CA GLY A 163 -11.86 10.34 -16.54
C GLY A 163 -11.76 10.34 -15.02
N ASN A 164 -11.63 9.17 -14.40
CA ASN A 164 -11.45 9.08 -12.95
C ASN A 164 -9.95 9.10 -12.66
N ALA A 165 -9.47 10.14 -11.98
CA ALA A 165 -8.07 10.32 -11.63
C ALA A 165 -7.69 9.63 -10.29
N ILE A 166 -8.68 9.32 -9.45
CA ILE A 166 -8.50 8.51 -8.24
C ILE A 166 -9.07 7.12 -8.46
N TRP A 167 -8.24 6.09 -8.26
CA TRP A 167 -8.60 4.68 -8.44
C TRP A 167 -8.61 3.97 -7.09
N GLY A 168 -9.64 3.18 -6.86
CA GLY A 168 -9.66 2.19 -5.78
C GLY A 168 -9.29 0.84 -6.38
N ILE A 169 -8.33 0.15 -5.76
CA ILE A 169 -7.84 -1.16 -6.21
C ILE A 169 -8.07 -2.27 -5.17
N ASP A 170 -8.86 -1.99 -4.14
CA ASP A 170 -9.23 -2.95 -3.11
C ASP A 170 -10.53 -3.69 -3.46
N GLN A 171 -10.94 -4.61 -2.59
CA GLN A 171 -12.21 -5.32 -2.65
C GLN A 171 -13.39 -4.34 -2.63
N VAL A 172 -14.51 -4.80 -3.19
CA VAL A 172 -15.72 -3.97 -3.25
C VAL A 172 -16.52 -4.14 -1.97
N PHE A 173 -16.51 -3.12 -1.13
CA PHE A 173 -17.32 -3.02 0.09
C PHE A 173 -18.54 -2.09 -0.12
N GLY A 174 -18.38 -1.06 -0.96
CA GLY A 174 -19.36 0.00 -1.21
C GLY A 174 -20.31 -0.25 -2.39
N ALA A 175 -20.35 -1.46 -2.94
CA ALA A 175 -21.12 -1.80 -4.15
C ALA A 175 -22.56 -1.27 -4.11
N ILE A 176 -23.25 -1.49 -2.99
CA ILE A 176 -24.67 -1.12 -2.81
C ILE A 176 -24.87 0.40 -2.82
N HIS A 177 -23.90 1.17 -2.33
CA HIS A 177 -24.01 2.64 -2.24
C HIS A 177 -23.84 3.31 -3.61
N GLY A 178 -23.18 2.65 -4.56
CA GLY A 178 -23.10 3.12 -5.94
C GLY A 178 -24.44 3.14 -6.69
N LEU A 179 -25.46 2.46 -6.16
CA LEU A 179 -26.82 2.36 -6.71
C LEU A 179 -27.79 3.39 -6.11
N GLU A 180 -27.41 4.09 -5.04
CA GLU A 180 -28.25 5.07 -4.34
C GLU A 180 -28.28 6.46 -5.01
N LYS A 181 -27.92 6.54 -6.29
CA LYS A 181 -27.77 7.80 -7.04
C LYS A 181 -29.10 8.44 -7.40
#